data_AF-A0A097AUS4-F1
#
_entry.id   AF-A0A097AUS4-F1
#
_cell.length_a   1.000
_cell.length_b   1.000
_cell.length_c   1.000
_cell.angle_alpha   90.00
_cell.angle_beta   90.00
_cell.angle_gamma   90.00
#
_symmetry.space_group_name_H-M   'P 1'
#
loop_
_entity.id
_entity.type
_entity.pdbx_description
1 polymer ?
#
loop_
_entity_poly.entity_id
_entity_poly.type
_entity_poly.pdbx_seq_one_letter_code
_entity_poly.pdbx_strand_id
1 'polypeptide(L)'
;MKEGSTEVVNLANNHTFDYLREGFDDTVRALKKEGIGYFGYGYKYIRTTKGIKIGILGYTGFDNTVWTKNQIKKDISELKPKVNLLIVSFYWGEENQLE
;
A
#
# COMPACT_ATOMS: atom_id res chain seq x y z
N MET A 1 -11.84 11.46 -4.46
CA MET A 1 -11.00 10.35 -4.98
C MET A 1 -11.49 9.86 -6.34
N LYS A 2 -12.73 9.40 -6.47
CA LYS A 2 -13.29 8.98 -7.77
C LYS A 2 -13.32 10.09 -8.82
N GLU A 3 -13.78 11.28 -8.44
CA GLU A 3 -13.80 12.47 -9.31
C GLU A 3 -12.39 12.94 -9.72
N GLY A 4 -11.38 12.63 -8.91
CA GLY A 4 -9.97 12.88 -9.20
C GLY A 4 -9.32 11.79 -10.05
N SER A 5 -10.10 10.86 -10.62
CA SER A 5 -9.60 9.71 -11.39
C SER A 5 -8.60 8.82 -10.63
N THR A 6 -8.72 8.77 -9.29
CA THR A 6 -7.86 7.91 -8.46
C THR A 6 -8.29 6.45 -8.58
N GLU A 7 -7.37 5.60 -9.02
CA GLU A 7 -7.64 4.17 -9.25
C GLU A 7 -7.24 3.28 -8.07
N VAL A 8 -6.19 3.68 -7.34
CA VAL A 8 -5.62 2.89 -6.25
C VAL A 8 -4.98 3.80 -5.19
N VAL A 9 -5.07 3.44 -3.92
CA VAL A 9 -4.61 4.23 -2.76
C VAL A 9 -3.60 3.46 -1.93
N ASN A 10 -2.52 4.14 -1.50
CA ASN A 10 -1.57 3.60 -0.53
C ASN A 10 -2.06 3.87 0.90
N LEU A 11 -2.38 2.80 1.63
CA LEU A 11 -2.72 2.85 3.04
C LEU A 11 -1.49 2.84 3.94
N ALA A 12 -0.27 2.58 3.46
CA ALA A 12 0.92 2.60 4.31
C ALA A 12 1.46 4.02 4.48
N ASN A 13 0.88 4.81 5.40
CA ASN A 13 1.36 6.15 5.78
C ASN A 13 1.25 6.38 7.31
N ASN A 14 1.90 7.41 7.83
CA ASN A 14 1.95 7.70 9.28
C ASN A 14 0.61 8.08 9.91
N HIS A 15 -0.36 8.54 9.12
CA HIS A 15 -1.67 8.99 9.62
C HIS A 15 -2.77 7.93 9.47
N THR A 16 -2.42 6.72 9.05
CA THR A 16 -3.40 5.68 8.72
C THR A 16 -4.22 5.22 9.93
N PHE A 17 -3.71 5.45 11.13
CA PHE A 17 -4.37 5.08 12.39
C PHE A 17 -4.70 6.28 13.28
N ASP A 18 -4.77 7.51 12.74
CA ASP A 18 -5.14 8.71 13.51
C ASP A 18 -6.51 8.57 14.18
N TYR A 19 -7.44 7.90 13.49
CA TYR A 19 -8.77 7.56 13.99
C TYR A 19 -8.84 6.11 14.48
N LEU A 20 -7.72 5.58 14.97
CA LEU A 20 -7.54 4.22 15.46
C LEU A 20 -7.88 3.16 14.40
N ARG A 21 -8.06 1.92 14.87
CA ARG A 21 -8.40 0.78 14.00
C ARG A 21 -9.77 0.95 13.33
N GLU A 22 -10.72 1.56 14.01
CA GLU A 22 -12.06 1.81 13.48
C GLU A 22 -12.00 2.71 12.25
N GLY A 23 -11.28 3.83 12.31
CA GLY A 23 -11.10 4.72 11.16
C GLY A 23 -10.37 4.06 9.98
N PHE A 24 -9.39 3.19 10.28
CA PHE A 24 -8.73 2.38 9.24
C PHE A 24 -9.72 1.45 8.53
N ASP A 25 -10.49 0.67 9.30
CA ASP A 25 -11.44 -0.30 8.76
C ASP A 25 -12.59 0.41 8.01
N ASP A 26 -13.02 1.58 8.47
CA ASP A 26 -13.98 2.44 7.80
C ASP A 26 -13.46 2.95 6.47
N THR A 27 -12.20 3.39 6.42
CA THR A 27 -11.53 3.81 5.17
C THR A 27 -11.48 2.65 4.17
N VAL A 28 -11.06 1.46 4.62
CA VAL A 28 -11.04 0.26 3.78
C VAL A 28 -12.44 -0.07 3.26
N ARG A 29 -13.48 0.03 4.11
CA ARG A 29 -14.87 -0.22 3.72
C ARG A 29 -15.36 0.78 2.68
N ALA A 30 -15.03 2.06 2.84
CA ALA A 30 -15.38 3.11 1.88
C ALA A 30 -14.70 2.89 0.52
N LEU A 31 -13.39 2.61 0.50
CA LEU A 31 -12.65 2.33 -0.74
C LEU A 31 -13.23 1.10 -1.45
N LYS A 32 -13.53 0.03 -0.71
CA LYS A 32 -14.16 -1.18 -1.25
C LYS A 32 -15.54 -0.90 -1.82
N LYS A 33 -16.38 -0.13 -1.12
CA LYS A 33 -17.73 0.26 -1.57
C LYS A 33 -17.66 1.04 -2.88
N GLU A 34 -16.68 1.92 -3.03
CA GLU A 34 -16.49 2.73 -4.23
C GLU A 34 -15.75 2.01 -5.36
N GLY A 35 -15.22 0.80 -5.13
CA GLY A 35 -14.46 0.05 -6.12
C GLY A 35 -13.06 0.63 -6.38
N ILE A 36 -12.53 1.40 -5.44
CA ILE A 36 -11.16 1.95 -5.51
C ILE A 36 -10.20 0.91 -4.93
N GLY A 37 -9.12 0.63 -5.65
CA GLY A 37 -8.08 -0.29 -5.19
C GLY A 37 -7.32 0.25 -3.98
N TYR A 38 -6.75 -0.62 -3.16
CA TYR A 38 -5.92 -0.21 -2.03
C TYR A 38 -4.81 -1.23 -1.75
N PHE A 39 -3.69 -0.74 -1.21
CA PHE A 39 -2.52 -1.54 -0.82
C PHE A 39 -1.82 -0.92 0.39
N GLY A 40 -0.93 -1.66 1.06
CA GLY A 40 -0.27 -1.22 2.29
C GLY A 40 -0.82 -1.90 3.54
N TYR A 41 -0.04 -1.91 4.64
CA TYR A 41 -0.36 -2.64 5.89
C TYR A 41 -0.80 -4.10 5.67
N GLY A 42 -0.09 -4.81 4.79
CA GLY A 42 -0.37 -6.22 4.45
C GLY A 42 -1.31 -6.42 3.26
N TYR A 43 -2.04 -5.39 2.82
CA TYR A 43 -2.82 -5.47 1.58
C TYR A 43 -1.90 -5.36 0.36
N LYS A 44 -2.06 -6.30 -0.58
CA LYS A 44 -1.40 -6.32 -1.88
C LYS A 44 -2.46 -6.03 -2.95
N TYR A 45 -2.12 -5.24 -3.96
CA TYR A 45 -3.03 -4.95 -5.07
C TYR A 45 -2.47 -5.49 -6.38
N ILE A 46 -3.32 -6.12 -7.20
CA ILE A 46 -2.97 -6.55 -8.55
C ILE A 46 -4.07 -6.07 -9.49
N ARG A 47 -3.68 -5.45 -10.60
CA ARG A 47 -4.60 -5.09 -11.69
C ARG A 47 -4.01 -5.44 -13.03
N THR A 48 -4.85 -5.85 -13.97
CA THR A 48 -4.47 -6.01 -15.37
C THR A 48 -5.01 -4.83 -16.17
N THR A 49 -4.14 -4.17 -16.94
CA THR A 49 -4.51 -3.11 -17.88
C THR A 49 -3.79 -3.36 -19.19
N LYS A 50 -4.53 -3.33 -20.31
CA LYS A 50 -3.98 -3.57 -21.67
C LYS A 50 -3.12 -4.85 -21.76
N GLY A 51 -3.54 -5.92 -21.08
CA GLY A 51 -2.80 -7.19 -21.01
C GLY A 51 -1.58 -7.22 -20.08
N ILE A 52 -1.19 -6.08 -19.50
CA ILE A 52 -0.09 -5.98 -18.53
C ILE A 52 -0.66 -6.11 -17.12
N LYS A 53 -0.19 -7.11 -16.38
CA LYS A 53 -0.52 -7.32 -14.98
C LYS A 53 0.47 -6.55 -14.10
N ILE A 54 -0.05 -5.62 -13.31
CA ILE A 54 0.70 -4.73 -12.42
C ILE A 54 0.38 -5.14 -10.98
N GLY A 55 1.42 -5.46 -10.21
CA GLY A 55 1.34 -5.67 -8.77
C GLY A 55 1.84 -4.43 -8.02
N ILE A 56 1.20 -4.09 -6.91
CA ILE A 56 1.55 -2.93 -6.08
C ILE A 56 1.66 -3.36 -4.61
N LEU A 57 2.77 -2.97 -4.00
CA LEU A 57 3.06 -3.16 -2.58
C LEU A 57 3.33 -1.78 -1.93
N GLY A 58 2.94 -1.63 -0.66
CA GLY A 58 3.10 -0.39 0.10
C GLY A 58 3.66 -0.64 1.48
N TYR A 59 4.65 0.16 1.88
CA TYR A 59 5.29 0.10 3.20
C TYR A 59 5.58 1.50 3.74
N THR A 60 5.61 1.63 5.06
CA THR A 60 6.21 2.78 5.73
C THR A 60 7.72 2.58 5.80
N GLY A 61 8.50 3.63 5.51
CA GLY A 61 9.96 3.62 5.59
C GLY A 61 10.53 3.85 7.00
N PHE A 62 9.69 3.81 8.04
CA PHE A 62 10.05 4.24 9.40
C PHE A 62 10.87 3.21 10.16
N ASP A 63 10.70 1.92 9.84
CA ASP A 63 11.43 0.83 10.47
C ASP A 63 12.41 0.17 9.49
N ASN A 64 13.62 -0.08 9.98
CA ASN A 64 14.71 -0.73 9.25
C ASN A 64 15.10 -2.10 9.85
N THR A 65 14.26 -2.67 10.73
CA THR A 65 14.51 -3.97 11.35
C THR A 65 14.67 -5.10 10.33
N VAL A 66 15.35 -6.17 10.77
CA VAL A 66 15.49 -7.41 9.99
C VAL A 66 14.13 -8.02 9.68
N TRP A 67 13.18 -7.94 10.60
CA TRP A 67 11.83 -8.46 10.41
C TRP A 67 11.12 -7.74 9.25
N THR A 68 11.11 -6.41 9.25
CA THR A 68 10.49 -5.59 8.20
C THR A 68 11.15 -5.85 6.83
N LYS A 69 12.49 -5.91 6.79
CA LYS A 69 13.23 -6.27 5.56
C LYS A 69 12.87 -7.66 5.04
N ASN A 70 12.75 -8.65 5.92
CA ASN A 70 12.40 -10.01 5.54
C ASN A 70 10.95 -10.11 5.04
N GLN A 71 10.03 -9.37 5.65
CA GLN A 71 8.65 -9.29 5.19
C GLN A 71 8.56 -8.68 3.79
N ILE A 72 9.23 -7.55 3.54
CA ILE A 72 9.30 -6.92 2.22
C ILE A 72 9.88 -7.88 1.18
N LYS A 73 11.00 -8.55 1.50
CA LYS A 73 11.63 -9.53 0.61
C LYS A 73 10.69 -10.69 0.26
N LYS A 74 9.97 -11.22 1.25
CA LYS A 74 8.98 -12.28 1.08
C LYS A 74 7.83 -11.82 0.18
N ASP A 75 7.30 -10.63 0.43
CA ASP A 75 6.18 -10.12 -0.37
C ASP A 75 6.57 -9.84 -1.82
N ILE A 76 7.79 -9.34 -2.06
CA ILE A 76 8.35 -9.18 -3.40
C ILE A 76 8.53 -10.55 -4.06
N SER A 77 9.12 -11.54 -3.39
CA SER A 77 9.36 -12.86 -3.98
C SER A 77 8.06 -13.60 -4.32
N GLU A 78 7.02 -13.42 -3.52
CA GLU A 78 5.69 -13.99 -3.76
C GLU A 78 4.94 -13.33 -4.93
N LEU A 79 5.09 -12.00 -5.09
CA LEU A 79 4.28 -11.25 -6.05
C LEU A 79 4.96 -11.11 -7.42
N LYS A 80 6.29 -10.98 -7.45
CA LYS A 80 7.09 -10.83 -8.67
C LYS A 80 6.79 -11.88 -9.76
N PRO A 81 6.69 -13.19 -9.49
CA PRO A 81 6.42 -14.17 -10.54
C PRO A 81 4.97 -14.12 -11.06
N LYS A 82 4.07 -13.42 -10.36
CA LYS A 82 2.64 -13.36 -10.70
C LYS A 82 2.29 -12.18 -11.57
N VAL A 83 3.19 -11.22 -11.79
CA VAL A 83 2.93 -9.93 -12.44
C VAL A 83 4.00 -9.60 -13.48
N ASN A 84 3.67 -8.74 -14.45
CA ASN A 84 4.62 -8.24 -15.45
C ASN A 84 5.42 -7.04 -14.91
N LEU A 85 4.76 -6.19 -14.11
CA LEU A 85 5.36 -5.03 -13.45
C LEU A 85 5.03 -5.08 -11.96
N LEU A 86 6.05 -4.91 -11.12
CA LEU A 86 5.89 -4.79 -9.67
C LEU A 86 6.31 -3.40 -9.24
N ILE A 87 5.37 -2.65 -8.65
CA ILE A 87 5.59 -1.34 -8.05
C ILE A 87 5.69 -1.54 -6.53
N VAL A 88 6.75 -1.03 -5.92
CA VAL A 88 6.90 -0.98 -4.47
C VAL A 88 6.96 0.48 -4.06
N SER A 89 5.94 0.92 -3.34
CA SER A 89 5.81 2.30 -2.86
C SER A 89 6.17 2.37 -1.39
N PHE A 90 7.10 3.26 -1.06
CA PHE A 90 7.48 3.55 0.31
C PHE A 90 7.01 4.95 0.68
N TYR A 91 6.29 5.06 1.79
CA TYR A 91 6.04 6.34 2.42
C TYR A 91 7.22 6.67 3.34
N TRP A 92 8.04 7.63 2.93
CA TRP A 92 9.23 8.08 3.66
C TRP A 92 8.92 9.37 4.43
N GLY A 93 9.24 9.39 5.72
CA GLY A 93 9.12 10.58 6.58
C GLY A 93 8.09 10.42 7.71
N GLU A 94 8.53 10.67 8.94
CA GLU A 94 7.66 11.01 10.06
C GLU A 94 7.52 12.54 10.12
N GLU A 95 6.31 13.05 10.34
CA GLU A 95 6.15 14.45 10.72
C GLU A 95 6.91 14.70 12.04
N ASN A 96 7.75 15.75 12.07
CA ASN A 96 8.57 16.21 13.21
C ASN A 96 9.97 15.60 13.39
N GLN A 97 10.62 15.09 12.34
CA GLN A 97 12.10 15.08 12.36
C GLN A 97 12.61 16.51 12.16
N LEU A 98 12.75 17.25 13.26
CA LEU A 98 13.71 18.36 13.31
C LEU A 98 15.09 17.74 13.12
N GLU A 99 15.77 18.13 12.03
CA GLU A 99 17.22 17.93 11.89
C GLU A 99 17.99 18.64 13.02
#